data_AF-A0A973FW57-F1
#
_entry.id   AF-A0A973FW57-F1
#
_cell.length_a   1.000
_cell.length_b   1.000
_cell.length_c   1.000
_cell.angle_alpha   90.00
_cell.angle_beta   90.00
_cell.angle_gamma   90.00
#
_symmetry.space_group_name_H-M   'P 1'
#
loop_
_entity.id
_entity.type
_entity.pdbx_description
1 polymer ?
#
loop_
_entity_poly.entity_id
_entity_poly.type
_entity_poly.pdbx_seq_one_letter_code
_entity_poly.pdbx_strand_id
1 'polypeptide(L)'
;QGNFLFNPALDTFEDMDNLVDFVARNAVFMPIFQIITPYPGTSMYWEYKEKGLITDEDWDRYNALNLVIRSDKYDPVQFQYKFMQSYYKAYSLWNIANRVRRNPYKLLNLITSMAFRKNIRVELDIFRKEHNL
;
A
#
# COMPACT_ATOMS: atom_id res chain seq x y z
N GLN A 1 8.66 5.54 -11.89
CA GLN A 1 7.74 5.12 -10.81
C GLN A 1 7.38 3.66 -11.05
N GLY A 2 7.01 2.92 -9.99
CA GLY A 2 6.40 1.60 -10.12
C GLY A 2 5.11 1.57 -9.30
N ASN A 3 4.00 1.14 -9.89
CA ASN A 3 2.72 0.98 -9.21
C ASN A 3 2.45 -0.50 -9.03
N PHE A 4 2.06 -0.89 -7.82
CA PHE A 4 1.83 -2.28 -7.46
C PHE A 4 0.52 -2.39 -6.70
N LEU A 5 -0.22 -3.45 -6.98
CA LEU A 5 -1.56 -3.67 -6.48
C LEU A 5 -1.57 -4.92 -5.61
N PHE A 6 -2.20 -4.83 -4.45
CA PHE A 6 -2.52 -5.97 -3.60
C PHE A 6 -4.01 -6.27 -3.64
N ASN A 7 -4.34 -7.54 -3.76
CA ASN A 7 -5.69 -8.07 -3.68
C ASN A 7 -5.78 -9.07 -2.51
N PRO A 8 -6.54 -8.76 -1.44
CA PRO A 8 -6.66 -9.63 -0.27
C PRO A 8 -7.30 -11.00 -0.56
N ALA A 9 -7.93 -11.18 -1.72
CA ALA A 9 -8.43 -12.48 -2.16
C ALA A 9 -7.33 -13.35 -2.81
N LEU A 10 -6.29 -12.75 -3.39
CA LEU A 10 -5.24 -13.44 -4.15
C LEU A 10 -3.92 -13.48 -3.40
N ASP A 11 -3.47 -12.33 -2.90
CA ASP A 11 -2.13 -12.13 -2.37
C ASP A 11 -2.04 -12.50 -0.89
N THR A 12 -0.89 -13.05 -0.51
CA THR A 12 -0.54 -13.38 0.87
C THR A 12 0.31 -12.29 1.52
N PHE A 13 0.48 -12.37 2.84
CA PHE A 13 1.44 -11.51 3.55
C PHE A 13 2.89 -11.76 3.12
N GLU A 14 3.21 -12.97 2.66
CA GLU A 14 4.51 -13.31 2.08
C GLU A 14 4.69 -12.62 0.72
N ASP A 15 3.66 -12.57 -0.12
CA ASP A 15 3.70 -11.83 -1.39
C ASP A 15 3.96 -10.34 -1.18
N MET A 16 3.39 -9.75 -0.12
CA MET A 16 3.68 -8.36 0.26
C MET A 16 5.15 -8.16 0.66
N ASP A 17 5.73 -9.08 1.44
CA ASP A 17 7.15 -9.02 1.80
C ASP A 17 8.06 -9.22 0.58
N ASN A 18 7.71 -10.16 -0.30
CA ASN A 18 8.40 -10.42 -1.56
C ASN A 18 8.37 -9.19 -2.48
N LEU A 19 7.26 -8.45 -2.51
CA LEU A 19 7.18 -7.21 -3.27
C LEU A 19 8.11 -6.12 -2.70
N VAL A 20 8.15 -5.95 -1.37
CA VAL A 20 9.08 -5.01 -0.73
C VAL A 20 10.51 -5.33 -1.10
N ASP A 21 10.87 -6.60 -1.06
CA ASP A 21 12.18 -7.11 -1.47
C ASP A 21 12.48 -6.84 -2.94
N PHE A 22 11.53 -7.11 -3.83
CA PHE A 22 11.64 -6.83 -5.26
C PHE A 22 11.92 -5.34 -5.51
N VAL A 23 11.14 -4.46 -4.88
CA VAL A 23 11.28 -3.01 -4.98
C VAL A 23 12.64 -2.54 -4.47
N ALA A 24 13.10 -3.10 -3.35
CA ALA A 24 14.40 -2.77 -2.76
C ALA A 24 15.56 -3.20 -3.64
N ARG A 25 15.56 -4.46 -4.12
CA ARG A 25 16.61 -5.04 -4.98
C ARG A 25 16.73 -4.28 -6.30
N ASN A 26 15.61 -3.89 -6.90
CA ASN A 26 15.57 -3.16 -8.17
C ASN A 26 15.71 -1.65 -8.02
N ALA A 27 15.83 -1.13 -6.79
CA ALA A 27 15.98 0.30 -6.54
C ALA A 27 14.92 1.16 -7.25
N VAL A 28 13.66 0.71 -7.21
CA VAL A 28 12.54 1.42 -7.84
C VAL A 28 12.51 2.85 -7.31
N PHE A 29 12.53 3.82 -8.22
CA PHE A 29 12.66 5.25 -7.91
C PHE A 29 11.58 5.75 -6.94
N MET A 30 10.32 5.38 -7.22
CA MET A 30 9.13 5.79 -6.49
C MET A 30 8.14 4.63 -6.55
N PRO A 31 8.23 3.67 -5.61
CA PRO A 31 7.24 2.60 -5.49
C PRO A 31 5.96 3.16 -4.87
N ILE A 32 4.82 2.83 -5.47
CA ILE A 32 3.48 3.12 -4.95
C ILE A 32 2.76 1.79 -4.77
N PHE A 33 2.33 1.53 -3.55
CA PHE A 33 1.53 0.36 -3.22
C PHE A 33 0.08 0.76 -3.09
N GLN A 34 -0.80 -0.11 -3.60
CA GLN A 34 -2.23 0.13 -3.68
C GLN A 34 -2.98 -1.13 -3.25
N ILE A 35 -4.16 -0.97 -2.69
CA ILE A 35 -5.13 -2.03 -2.47
C ILE A 35 -6.13 -1.98 -3.61
N ILE A 36 -6.52 -3.14 -4.15
CA ILE A 36 -7.59 -3.25 -5.14
C ILE A 36 -8.85 -2.54 -4.64
N THR A 37 -9.25 -1.51 -5.37
CA THR A 37 -10.36 -0.64 -5.00
C THR A 37 -11.40 -0.68 -6.12
N PRO A 38 -12.57 -1.28 -5.88
CA PRO A 38 -13.62 -1.36 -6.89
C PRO A 38 -14.38 -0.02 -6.98
N TYR A 39 -14.00 0.85 -7.90
CA TYR A 39 -14.62 2.19 -8.00
C TYR A 39 -16.09 2.15 -8.48
N PRO A 40 -16.99 2.99 -7.93
CA PRO A 40 -18.38 3.08 -8.36
C PRO A 40 -18.54 3.27 -9.87
N GLY A 41 -19.48 2.52 -10.44
CA GLY A 41 -19.72 2.53 -11.89
C GLY A 41 -18.80 1.59 -12.69
N THR A 42 -17.77 1.00 -12.09
CA THR A 42 -16.97 -0.06 -12.74
C THR A 42 -17.68 -1.41 -12.67
N SER A 43 -17.38 -2.31 -13.61
CA SER A 43 -17.88 -3.70 -13.56
C SER A 43 -17.45 -4.41 -12.27
N MET A 44 -16.22 -4.16 -11.82
CA MET A 44 -15.69 -4.72 -10.57
C MET A 44 -16.51 -4.30 -9.35
N TYR A 45 -16.92 -3.03 -9.27
CA TYR A 45 -17.78 -2.56 -8.19
C TYR A 45 -19.13 -3.27 -8.15
N TRP A 46 -19.79 -3.40 -9.29
CA TRP A 46 -21.07 -4.11 -9.35
C TRP A 46 -20.92 -5.59 -8.99
N GLU A 47 -19.88 -6.26 -9.51
CA GLU A 47 -19.59 -7.65 -9.18
C GLU A 47 -19.30 -7.85 -7.68
N TYR A 48 -18.48 -6.98 -7.08
CA TYR A 48 -18.13 -7.08 -5.66
C TYR A 48 -19.32 -6.72 -4.78
N LYS A 49 -20.16 -5.77 -5.20
CA LYS A 49 -21.40 -5.41 -4.48
C LYS A 49 -22.41 -6.55 -4.51
N GLU A 50 -22.63 -7.18 -5.66
CA GLU A 50 -23.52 -8.35 -5.80
C GLU A 50 -23.05 -9.53 -4.94
N LYS A 51 -21.74 -9.75 -4.86
CA LYS A 51 -21.12 -10.77 -4.00
C LYS A 51 -21.08 -10.41 -2.50
N GLY A 52 -21.57 -9.23 -2.12
CA GLY A 52 -21.53 -8.74 -0.74
C GLY A 52 -20.10 -8.59 -0.20
N LEU A 53 -19.14 -8.23 -1.06
CA LEU A 53 -17.73 -8.05 -0.71
C LEU A 53 -17.40 -6.60 -0.31
N ILE A 54 -18.17 -5.61 -0.76
CA ILE A 54 -17.97 -4.20 -0.35
C ILE A 54 -18.28 -4.05 1.14
N THR A 55 -17.33 -3.51 1.92
CA THR A 55 -17.50 -3.29 3.38
C THR A 55 -17.75 -1.85 3.75
N ASP A 56 -17.46 -0.92 2.83
CA ASP A 56 -17.58 0.51 3.07
C ASP A 56 -18.01 1.21 1.78
N GLU A 57 -18.99 2.10 1.84
CA GLU A 57 -19.46 2.92 0.71
C GLU A 57 -19.18 4.42 0.92
N ASP A 58 -18.35 4.77 1.92
CA ASP A 58 -17.76 6.10 2.05
C ASP A 58 -16.71 6.31 0.95
N TRP A 59 -17.09 7.09 -0.06
CA TRP A 59 -16.27 7.35 -1.24
C TRP A 59 -14.95 8.06 -0.93
N ASP A 60 -14.84 8.77 0.19
CA ASP A 60 -13.58 9.39 0.61
C ASP A 60 -12.50 8.33 0.91
N ARG A 61 -12.91 7.09 1.20
CA ARG A 61 -12.02 5.95 1.43
C ARG A 61 -11.59 5.25 0.14
N TYR A 62 -12.23 5.52 -1.00
CA TYR A 62 -11.91 4.90 -2.29
C TYR A 62 -10.70 5.61 -2.94
N ASN A 63 -9.54 5.45 -2.32
CA ASN A 63 -8.31 6.15 -2.68
C ASN A 63 -7.10 5.22 -2.88
N ALA A 64 -7.36 3.92 -3.07
CA ALA A 64 -6.36 2.86 -3.22
C ALA A 64 -5.45 2.61 -2.01
N LEU A 65 -5.64 3.30 -0.89
CA LEU A 65 -4.90 3.07 0.36
C LEU A 65 -5.73 2.40 1.44
N ASN A 66 -7.06 2.51 1.38
CA ASN A 66 -7.97 1.86 2.31
C ASN A 66 -8.53 0.57 1.74
N LEU A 67 -8.61 -0.45 2.59
CA LEU A 67 -9.36 -1.66 2.33
C LEU A 67 -10.87 -1.40 2.47
N VAL A 68 -11.57 -1.36 1.34
CA VAL A 68 -13.03 -1.17 1.25
C VAL A 68 -13.79 -2.45 0.87
N ILE A 69 -13.08 -3.59 0.90
CA ILE A 69 -13.61 -4.91 0.59
C ILE A 69 -13.24 -5.90 1.69
N ARG A 70 -14.11 -6.88 1.96
CA ARG A 70 -13.79 -8.01 2.84
C ARG A 70 -13.04 -9.10 2.08
N SER A 71 -12.24 -9.86 2.81
CA SER A 71 -11.65 -11.13 2.36
C SER A 71 -11.93 -12.19 3.42
N ASP A 72 -12.18 -13.43 2.97
CA ASP A 72 -12.38 -14.55 3.88
C ASP A 72 -11.05 -15.07 4.47
N LYS A 73 -9.90 -14.60 3.95
CA LYS A 73 -8.55 -15.03 4.39
C LYS A 73 -8.01 -14.20 5.56
N TYR A 74 -8.42 -12.93 5.67
CA TYR A 74 -7.76 -11.98 6.56
C TYR A 74 -8.78 -11.10 7.28
N ASP A 75 -8.48 -10.85 8.56
CA ASP A 75 -9.11 -9.74 9.27
C ASP A 75 -8.76 -8.40 8.58
N PRO A 76 -9.75 -7.51 8.36
CA PRO A 76 -9.54 -6.28 7.61
C PRO A 76 -8.52 -5.34 8.27
N VAL A 77 -8.50 -5.27 9.60
CA VAL A 77 -7.55 -4.41 10.35
C VAL A 77 -6.14 -4.97 10.21
N GLN A 78 -5.97 -6.29 10.35
CA GLN A 78 -4.67 -6.95 10.18
C GLN A 78 -4.13 -6.80 8.76
N PHE A 79 -4.98 -6.97 7.73
CA PHE A 79 -4.57 -6.79 6.34
C PHE A 79 -4.15 -5.35 6.05
N GLN A 80 -4.97 -4.37 6.45
CA GLN A 80 -4.66 -2.95 6.30
C GLN A 80 -3.35 -2.60 7.02
N TYR A 81 -3.15 -3.09 8.25
CA TYR A 81 -1.92 -2.87 8.99
C TYR A 81 -0.70 -3.43 8.28
N LYS A 82 -0.77 -4.69 7.80
CA LYS A 82 0.33 -5.32 7.05
C LYS A 82 0.62 -4.55 5.76
N PHE A 83 -0.39 -4.11 5.03
CA PHE A 83 -0.23 -3.26 3.84
C PHE A 83 0.58 -2.00 4.16
N MET A 84 0.18 -1.26 5.20
CA MET A 84 0.85 -0.01 5.59
C MET A 84 2.27 -0.25 6.10
N GLN A 85 2.51 -1.34 6.85
CA GLN A 85 3.85 -1.76 7.26
C GLN A 85 4.75 -2.06 6.05
N SER A 86 4.24 -2.81 5.08
CA SER A 86 4.96 -3.13 3.84
C SER A 86 5.29 -1.85 3.05
N TYR A 87 4.32 -0.94 2.93
CA TYR A 87 4.53 0.32 2.23
C TYR A 87 5.59 1.20 2.93
N TYR A 88 5.53 1.28 4.25
CA TYR A 88 6.54 1.99 5.05
C TYR A 88 7.94 1.34 4.94
N LYS A 89 8.00 0.00 4.95
CA LYS A 89 9.25 -0.78 4.80
C LYS A 89 9.88 -0.56 3.41
N ALA A 90 9.07 -0.41 2.36
CA ALA A 90 9.56 -0.02 1.04
C ALA A 90 10.27 1.35 1.07
N TYR A 91 9.94 2.24 2.00
CA TYR A 91 10.62 3.52 2.27
C TYR A 91 11.51 3.49 3.51
N SER A 92 12.05 2.33 3.93
CA SER A 92 13.08 2.27 4.97
C SER A 92 14.31 3.09 4.58
N LEU A 93 15.05 3.63 5.57
CA LEU A 93 16.23 4.47 5.29
C LEU A 93 17.27 3.73 4.42
N TRP A 94 17.43 2.43 4.64
CA TRP A 94 18.30 1.59 3.82
C TRP A 94 17.83 1.49 2.37
N ASN A 95 16.53 1.24 2.16
CA ASN A 95 15.95 1.16 0.81
C ASN A 95 16.00 2.50 0.08
N ILE A 96 15.82 3.62 0.81
CA ILE A 96 16.00 4.98 0.28
C ILE A 96 17.46 5.20 -0.12
N ALA A 97 18.42 4.89 0.75
CA ALA A 97 19.84 5.04 0.44
C ALA A 97 20.25 4.23 -0.80
N ASN A 98 19.77 2.98 -0.90
CA ASN A 98 20.04 2.13 -2.05
C ASN A 98 19.51 2.71 -3.37
N ARG A 99 18.27 3.25 -3.38
CA ARG A 99 17.71 3.86 -4.60
C ARG A 99 18.35 5.20 -4.96
N VAL A 100 18.64 6.05 -3.97
CA VAL A 100 19.27 7.36 -4.19
C VAL A 100 20.64 7.16 -4.81
N ARG A 101 21.42 6.19 -4.32
CA ARG A 101 22.74 5.86 -4.85
C ARG A 101 22.70 5.47 -6.34
N ARG A 102 21.67 4.74 -6.76
CA ARG A 102 21.51 4.24 -8.14
C ARG A 102 20.78 5.20 -9.07
N ASN A 103 20.27 6.32 -8.57
CA ASN A 103 19.51 7.28 -9.37
C ASN A 103 20.40 8.43 -9.90
N PRO A 104 20.24 8.85 -11.18
CA PRO A 104 20.97 10.01 -11.71
C PRO A 104 20.59 11.33 -11.00
N TYR A 105 19.34 11.49 -10.56
CA TYR A 105 18.80 12.68 -9.91
C TYR A 105 18.72 12.51 -8.37
N LYS A 106 19.89 12.42 -7.72
CA LYS A 106 20.01 12.05 -6.29
C LYS A 106 19.24 12.96 -5.34
N LEU A 107 19.38 14.28 -5.48
CA LEU A 107 18.74 15.26 -4.58
C LEU A 107 17.20 15.18 -4.68
N LEU A 108 16.68 15.19 -5.91
CA LEU A 108 15.25 15.06 -6.16
C LEU A 108 14.73 13.73 -5.58
N ASN A 109 15.42 12.61 -5.84
CA ASN A 109 15.01 11.31 -5.34
C ASN A 109 15.02 11.23 -3.81
N LEU A 110 16.00 11.85 -3.15
CA LEU A 110 16.08 11.89 -1.70
C LEU A 110 14.91 12.69 -1.10
N ILE A 111 14.66 13.89 -1.62
CA ILE A 111 13.57 14.77 -1.14
C ILE A 111 12.22 14.06 -1.29
N THR A 112 11.94 13.49 -2.47
CA THR A 112 10.67 12.80 -2.70
C THR A 112 10.57 11.55 -1.82
N SER A 113 11.63 10.74 -1.72
CA SER A 113 11.61 9.54 -0.87
C SER A 113 11.39 9.86 0.61
N MET A 114 11.96 10.96 1.11
CA MET A 114 11.75 11.40 2.49
C MET A 114 10.34 11.94 2.71
N ALA A 115 9.77 12.66 1.73
CA ALA A 115 8.38 13.12 1.78
C ALA A 115 7.40 11.93 1.86
N PHE A 116 7.55 10.94 0.98
CA PHE A 116 6.75 9.71 1.03
C PHE A 116 6.91 8.97 2.36
N ARG A 117 8.16 8.80 2.84
CA ARG A 117 8.43 8.15 4.13
C ARG A 117 7.71 8.84 5.28
N LYS A 118 7.69 10.17 5.30
CA LYS A 118 7.01 10.96 6.34
C LYS A 118 5.49 10.76 6.28
N ASN A 119 4.88 10.89 5.11
CA ASN A 119 3.43 10.76 4.95
C ASN A 119 2.95 9.35 5.34
N ILE A 120 3.61 8.31 4.82
CA ILE A 120 3.26 6.91 5.13
C ILE A 120 3.44 6.61 6.62
N ARG A 121 4.47 7.19 7.27
CA ARG A 121 4.65 7.05 8.72
C ARG A 121 3.47 7.66 9.49
N VAL A 122 3.07 8.87 9.13
CA VAL A 122 1.97 9.57 9.79
C VAL A 122 0.68 8.77 9.64
N GLU A 123 0.36 8.29 8.44
CA GLU A 123 -0.81 7.43 8.22
C GLU A 123 -0.75 6.16 9.07
N LEU A 124 0.39 5.47 9.10
CA LEU A 124 0.58 4.25 9.92
C LEU A 124 0.39 4.52 11.41
N ASP A 125 0.90 5.64 11.92
CA ASP A 125 0.77 6.02 13.32
C ASP A 125 -0.68 6.40 13.69
N ILE A 126 -1.39 7.08 12.79
CA ILE A 126 -2.83 7.36 12.94
C ILE A 126 -3.62 6.05 13.01
N PHE A 127 -3.39 5.16 12.05
CA PHE A 127 -4.08 3.86 11.99
C PHE A 127 -3.84 3.03 13.26
N ARG A 128 -2.60 2.97 13.76
CA ARG A 128 -2.29 2.28 15.02
C ARG A 128 -3.07 2.84 16.20
N LYS A 129 -3.15 4.17 16.30
CA LYS A 129 -3.87 4.85 17.37
C LYS A 129 -5.37 4.57 17.32
N GLU A 130 -5.97 4.57 16.13
CA GLU A 130 -7.40 4.31 15.94
C GLU A 130 -7.79 2.86 16.27
N HIS A 131 -6.87 1.92 16.04
CA HIS A 131 -7.12 0.49 16.25
C HIS A 131 -6.46 -0.10 17.51
N ASN A 132 -5.86 0.72 18.38
CA ASN A 132 -5.15 0.32 19.60
C ASN A 132 -4.05 -0.76 19.36
N LEU A 133 -3.24 -0.56 18.32
CA LEU A 133 -2.13 -1.44 17.91
C LEU A 133 -0.74 -0.93 18.34
#